data_AF-A0A8V0X2P7-F1
#
_entry.id   AF-A0A8V0X2P7-F1
#
_cell.length_a   1.000
_cell.length_b   1.000
_cell.length_c   1.000
_cell.angle_alpha   90.00
_cell.angle_beta   90.00
_cell.angle_gamma   90.00
#
_symmetry.space_group_name_H-M   'P 1'
#
loop_
_entity.id
_entity.type
_entity.pdbx_description
1 polymer ?
#
loop_
_entity_poly.entity_id
_entity_poly.type
_entity_poly.pdbx_seq_one_letter_code
_entity_poly.pdbx_strand_id
1 'polypeptide(L)'
;MMSVVHRLTAGWLLDHLSFINQCGYEIYDSFAYPGDVTMNTSVSSASDHPTSTFATTSSSDGPGDGVETEGKTARTRYVFREEFFHISKAHIAAAPEEQLLQGSPELTLTEMKASSSAEEHKGGTKCGVRDSVAGAKKKRKRKCVFNQGELDALEYHTKIRKFIWEGTLHLVQEGLKSGFLHHAAAAPSCGKNVVPGRIDCGLAELCEMAKQFPAVNDGDHQAVNVLDDETTIPEQDLLSCVTENNSNCAKIVVLMGQKYLVPPRSSFLLSDISCLQPLLNYKKKYDVIVIDPPWENKSVKRSNRYSYLSSWQIKQIPVSMLAAPDCLVVTWVTNRQKHLRFVKDELYPHWSVKTLAEWHWVKITRYGEFVLPLDSFHKKPYEVLILGRVQGNIKEARRKSEDVLPVPEHKLIVSIPCSLHSHKPPLTGMFLLISHVSMGCFGLGI
;
A
#
# COMPACT_ATOMS: atom_id res chain seq x y z
N MET A 1 18.75 5.62 2.97
CA MET A 1 17.81 6.41 3.78
C MET A 1 17.26 7.59 2.95
N MET A 2 16.65 7.32 1.78
CA MET A 2 16.43 8.33 0.71
C MET A 2 14.98 8.46 0.20
N SER A 3 13.97 8.01 0.96
CA SER A 3 12.58 7.94 0.46
C SER A 3 11.60 8.93 1.10
N VAL A 4 12.05 9.64 2.14
CA VAL A 4 11.34 10.77 2.72
C VAL A 4 11.84 12.01 1.98
N VAL A 5 10.98 12.64 1.19
CA VAL A 5 11.31 13.87 0.45
C VAL A 5 11.41 15.03 1.43
N HIS A 6 10.40 15.17 2.30
CA HIS A 6 10.35 16.20 3.34
C HIS A 6 9.77 15.66 4.63
N ARG A 7 10.25 16.23 5.75
CA ARG A 7 9.77 15.93 7.10
C ARG A 7 9.39 17.23 7.79
N LEU A 8 8.12 17.36 8.15
CA LEU A 8 7.58 18.47 8.92
C LEU A 8 6.97 17.96 10.24
N THR A 9 6.62 18.89 11.14
CA THR A 9 5.95 18.55 12.39
C THR A 9 4.62 17.82 12.15
N ALA A 10 3.89 18.17 11.08
CA ALA A 10 2.62 17.51 10.74
C ALA A 10 2.79 16.09 10.19
N GLY A 11 3.95 15.74 9.61
CA GLY A 11 4.11 14.46 8.91
C GLY A 11 5.23 14.45 7.88
N TRP A 12 5.10 13.56 6.90
CA TRP A 12 6.12 13.30 5.88
C TRP A 12 5.55 13.36 4.47
N LEU A 13 6.32 13.89 3.54
CA LEU A 13 6.11 13.72 2.10
C LEU A 13 7.02 12.57 1.64
N LEU A 14 6.43 11.51 1.10
CA LEU A 14 7.14 10.30 0.69
C LEU A 14 7.20 10.16 -0.83
N ASP A 15 8.36 9.76 -1.31
CA ASP A 15 8.52 9.22 -2.66
C ASP A 15 8.27 7.71 -2.60
N HIS A 16 7.02 7.34 -2.90
CA HIS A 16 6.55 5.96 -2.85
C HIS A 16 7.34 5.06 -3.83
N LEU A 17 7.59 5.53 -5.04
CA LEU A 17 8.29 4.77 -6.07
C LEU A 17 9.76 4.57 -5.71
N SER A 18 10.45 5.66 -5.34
CA SER A 18 11.86 5.57 -4.91
C SER A 18 12.00 4.66 -3.69
N PHE A 19 11.03 4.67 -2.77
CA PHE A 19 11.03 3.72 -1.65
C PHE A 19 11.06 2.28 -2.13
N ILE A 20 10.10 1.89 -2.98
CA ILE A 20 10.00 0.51 -3.46
C ILE A 20 11.28 0.12 -4.19
N ASN A 21 11.82 1.01 -5.03
CA ASN A 21 13.01 0.75 -5.84
C ASN A 21 14.33 0.73 -5.05
N GLN A 22 14.31 1.10 -3.76
CA GLN A 22 15.45 0.97 -2.84
C GLN A 22 15.56 -0.42 -2.20
N CYS A 23 14.57 -1.31 -2.37
CA CYS A 23 14.55 -2.64 -1.74
C CYS A 23 15.57 -3.66 -2.33
N GLY A 24 16.53 -3.22 -3.16
CA GLY A 24 17.64 -4.06 -3.61
C GLY A 24 17.21 -5.23 -4.51
N TYR A 25 16.33 -4.99 -5.48
CA TYR A 25 15.87 -6.00 -6.45
C TYR A 25 16.93 -6.35 -7.51
N GLU A 26 18.09 -6.78 -7.06
CA GLU A 26 19.21 -7.18 -7.90
C GLU A 26 19.36 -8.70 -7.88
N ILE A 27 19.51 -9.29 -9.05
CA ILE A 27 19.75 -10.73 -9.25
C ILE A 27 21.12 -10.90 -9.88
N TYR A 28 21.87 -11.88 -9.38
CA TYR A 28 23.16 -12.26 -9.93
C TYR A 28 22.94 -13.39 -10.93
N ASP A 29 23.50 -13.25 -12.12
CA ASP A 29 23.52 -14.32 -13.09
C ASP A 29 24.62 -15.31 -12.71
N SER A 30 24.23 -16.50 -12.28
CA SER A 30 25.14 -17.60 -11.94
C SER A 30 25.89 -18.16 -13.15
N PHE A 31 25.59 -17.72 -14.39
CA PHE A 31 26.11 -18.29 -15.63
C PHE A 31 27.01 -17.39 -16.48
N ALA A 32 27.72 -16.43 -15.89
CA ALA A 32 28.86 -15.81 -16.56
C ALA A 32 30.08 -16.77 -16.51
N TYR A 33 30.03 -17.88 -17.25
CA TYR A 33 31.23 -18.68 -17.49
C TYR A 33 32.25 -17.82 -18.26
N PRO A 34 33.48 -17.60 -17.76
CA PRO A 34 34.54 -17.07 -18.60
C PRO A 34 34.79 -18.10 -19.72
N GLY A 35 34.76 -17.61 -20.96
CA GLY A 35 34.66 -18.39 -22.18
C GLY A 35 35.41 -19.72 -22.18
N ASP A 36 34.68 -20.75 -22.56
CA ASP A 36 35.15 -22.08 -22.88
C ASP A 36 36.39 -21.98 -23.80
N VAL A 37 37.57 -22.32 -23.28
CA VAL A 37 38.78 -22.49 -24.07
C VAL A 37 38.54 -23.72 -24.93
N THR A 38 38.01 -23.48 -26.12
CA THR A 38 37.80 -24.51 -27.13
C THR A 38 39.18 -24.99 -27.57
N MET A 39 39.55 -26.20 -27.14
CA MET A 39 40.69 -26.93 -27.68
C MET A 39 40.45 -27.17 -29.17
N ASN A 40 41.14 -26.39 -29.99
CA ASN A 40 41.19 -26.57 -31.44
C ASN A 40 41.72 -27.96 -31.78
N THR A 41 40.85 -28.82 -32.32
CA THR A 41 41.29 -29.91 -33.18
C THR A 41 40.50 -29.88 -34.48
N SER A 42 41.19 -29.42 -35.53
CA SER A 42 41.10 -29.85 -36.94
C SER A 42 39.76 -29.75 -37.69
N VAL A 43 39.68 -28.92 -38.72
CA VAL A 43 39.91 -29.23 -40.16
C VAL A 43 39.23 -28.14 -41.02
N SER A 44 39.98 -27.64 -41.99
CA SER A 44 39.63 -26.59 -42.95
C SER A 44 38.70 -27.07 -44.07
N SER A 45 37.76 -26.21 -44.48
CA SER A 45 37.36 -25.90 -45.89
C SER A 45 36.09 -25.04 -45.85
N ALA A 46 36.15 -23.73 -46.12
CA ALA A 46 36.19 -23.04 -47.42
C ALA A 46 34.78 -22.63 -47.91
N SER A 47 34.61 -21.31 -48.16
CA SER A 47 33.53 -20.59 -48.90
C SER A 47 32.08 -20.71 -48.37
N ASP A 48 31.26 -19.67 -48.20
CA ASP A 48 31.11 -18.39 -48.90
C ASP A 48 30.54 -17.27 -47.99
N HIS A 49 30.84 -16.02 -48.35
CA HIS A 49 30.25 -14.77 -47.82
C HIS A 49 29.13 -14.27 -48.78
N PRO A 50 28.43 -13.14 -48.50
CA PRO A 50 27.58 -12.79 -47.36
C PRO A 50 26.26 -12.15 -47.87
N THR A 51 25.43 -11.58 -46.98
CA THR A 51 24.69 -10.27 -47.10
C THR A 51 23.56 -10.31 -46.04
N SER A 52 23.77 -9.79 -44.83
CA SER A 52 23.75 -8.37 -44.43
C SER A 52 22.31 -7.85 -44.20
N THR A 53 21.81 -7.75 -42.96
CA THR A 53 21.89 -6.62 -41.98
C THR A 53 20.83 -5.52 -42.21
N PHE A 54 20.36 -4.69 -41.27
CA PHE A 54 20.84 -4.23 -39.95
C PHE A 54 19.67 -3.77 -39.06
N ALA A 55 19.83 -3.95 -37.74
CA ALA A 55 19.37 -3.01 -36.72
C ALA A 55 20.61 -2.30 -36.17
N THR A 56 20.53 -0.98 -35.98
CA THR A 56 21.67 -0.12 -35.63
C THR A 56 21.67 0.20 -34.14
N THR A 57 22.79 -0.02 -33.46
CA THR A 57 23.16 0.60 -32.17
C THR A 57 24.50 1.31 -32.33
N SER A 58 24.60 2.51 -31.76
CA SER A 58 25.80 3.35 -31.75
C SER A 58 26.61 3.15 -30.48
N SER A 59 27.91 2.90 -30.60
CA SER A 59 28.91 2.94 -29.53
C SER A 59 29.93 4.07 -29.79
N SER A 60 30.50 4.60 -28.71
CA SER A 60 31.61 5.55 -28.73
C SER A 60 32.73 5.00 -27.85
N ASP A 61 33.88 4.72 -28.47
CA ASP A 61 35.10 4.19 -27.84
C ASP A 61 36.10 5.29 -27.45
N GLY A 62 36.88 5.03 -26.40
CA GLY A 62 38.14 5.69 -26.07
C GLY A 62 39.08 4.69 -25.34
N PRO A 63 40.41 4.69 -25.58
CA PRO A 63 41.26 3.53 -25.27
C PRO A 63 42.12 3.65 -24.00
N GLY A 64 42.30 2.50 -23.32
CA GLY A 64 43.53 2.04 -22.67
C GLY A 64 43.82 2.47 -21.22
N ASP A 65 43.75 1.54 -20.26
CA ASP A 65 44.93 0.85 -19.69
C ASP A 65 44.48 -0.27 -18.72
N GLY A 66 45.31 -1.29 -18.51
CA GLY A 66 44.96 -2.57 -17.90
C GLY A 66 44.45 -2.51 -16.46
N VAL A 67 43.35 -3.22 -16.20
CA VAL A 67 42.90 -3.62 -14.86
C VAL A 67 42.48 -5.07 -14.92
N GLU A 68 42.95 -5.86 -13.95
CA GLU A 68 42.51 -7.21 -13.66
C GLU A 68 41.01 -7.37 -13.90
N THR A 69 40.63 -8.17 -14.90
CA THR A 69 39.25 -8.61 -15.07
C THR A 69 38.92 -9.60 -13.96
N GLU A 70 38.62 -9.08 -12.76
CA GLU A 70 37.63 -9.71 -11.89
C GLU A 70 36.39 -9.91 -12.76
N GLY A 71 35.98 -11.17 -12.95
CA GLY A 71 34.78 -11.51 -13.69
C GLY A 71 33.59 -10.81 -13.04
N LYS A 72 33.17 -9.67 -13.58
CA LYS A 72 31.95 -8.98 -13.15
C LYS A 72 30.78 -9.90 -13.46
N THR A 73 30.31 -10.62 -12.44
CA THR A 73 29.05 -11.35 -12.48
C THR A 73 27.97 -10.40 -13.00
N ALA A 74 27.32 -10.77 -14.10
CA ALA A 74 26.30 -9.92 -14.70
C ALA A 74 25.17 -9.73 -13.67
N ARG A 75 24.86 -8.46 -13.36
CA ARG A 75 23.85 -8.11 -12.36
C ARG A 75 22.65 -7.48 -13.05
N THR A 76 21.49 -8.09 -12.90
CA THR A 76 20.22 -7.55 -13.42
C THR A 76 19.48 -6.86 -12.29
N ARG A 77 19.15 -5.57 -12.46
CA ARG A 77 18.35 -4.78 -11.50
C ARG A 77 16.93 -4.61 -12.02
N TYR A 78 15.96 -4.96 -11.18
CA TYR A 78 14.55 -4.73 -11.42
C TYR A 78 14.09 -3.44 -10.73
N VAL A 79 13.26 -2.68 -11.42
CA VAL A 79 12.62 -1.48 -10.87
C VAL A 79 11.13 -1.54 -11.13
N PHE A 80 10.37 -1.03 -10.17
CA PHE A 80 8.95 -0.86 -10.32
C PHE A 80 8.67 0.20 -11.40
N ARG A 81 7.64 -0.09 -12.18
CA ARG A 81 7.16 0.73 -13.29
C ARG A 81 6.68 2.10 -12.80
N GLU A 82 7.31 3.16 -13.29
CA GLU A 82 7.01 4.54 -12.92
C GLU A 82 5.61 4.97 -13.37
N GLU A 83 5.10 4.39 -14.46
CA GLU A 83 3.79 4.72 -15.00
C GLU A 83 2.64 4.48 -14.01
N PHE A 84 2.83 3.59 -13.03
CA PHE A 84 1.85 3.35 -11.97
C PHE A 84 1.75 4.50 -10.95
N PHE A 85 2.68 5.45 -10.98
CA PHE A 85 2.69 6.62 -10.09
C PHE A 85 2.39 7.92 -10.86
N HIS A 86 2.07 7.84 -12.16
CA HIS A 86 1.75 9.00 -13.00
C HIS A 86 0.29 9.49 -12.82
N ILE A 87 -0.09 9.83 -11.59
CA ILE A 87 -1.42 10.35 -11.29
C ILE A 87 -1.43 11.86 -11.51
N SER A 88 -1.98 12.25 -12.67
CA SER A 88 -2.03 13.64 -13.14
C SER A 88 -3.38 14.32 -12.96
N LYS A 89 -4.45 13.57 -12.72
CA LYS A 89 -5.81 14.10 -12.55
C LYS A 89 -6.45 13.55 -11.28
N ALA A 90 -7.22 14.39 -10.60
CA ALA A 90 -8.15 13.91 -9.58
C ALA A 90 -9.11 12.87 -10.21
N HIS A 91 -9.39 11.80 -9.48
CA HIS A 91 -10.25 10.71 -9.94
C HIS A 91 -11.71 11.16 -10.09
N ILE A 92 -12.09 12.23 -9.40
CA ILE A 92 -13.37 12.91 -9.51
C ILE A 92 -13.05 14.42 -9.44
N ALA A 93 -13.48 15.19 -10.43
CA ALA A 93 -13.39 16.64 -10.38
C ALA A 93 -14.36 17.18 -9.32
N ALA A 94 -13.88 18.07 -8.44
CA ALA A 94 -14.74 18.80 -7.52
C ALA A 94 -15.80 19.56 -8.31
N ALA A 95 -17.06 19.55 -7.85
CA ALA A 95 -18.09 20.39 -8.47
C ALA A 95 -17.68 21.87 -8.38
N PRO A 96 -18.11 22.76 -9.30
CA PRO A 96 -17.75 24.19 -9.24
C PRO A 96 -18.07 24.86 -7.89
N GLU A 97 -19.11 24.38 -7.18
CA GLU A 97 -19.46 24.84 -5.83
C GLU A 97 -18.48 24.35 -4.74
N GLU A 98 -17.82 23.21 -4.94
CA GLU A 98 -16.79 22.66 -4.03
C GLU A 98 -15.42 23.32 -4.23
N GLN A 99 -15.16 23.92 -5.41
CA GLN A 99 -13.94 24.69 -5.67
C GLN A 99 -13.89 26.00 -4.87
N LEU A 100 -15.05 26.61 -4.58
CA LEU A 100 -15.16 27.78 -3.69
C LEU A 100 -15.01 27.40 -2.20
N LEU A 101 -15.26 26.14 -1.83
CA LEU A 101 -15.16 25.64 -0.45
C LEU A 101 -13.78 25.09 -0.08
N GLN A 102 -12.84 25.02 -1.04
CA GLN A 102 -11.45 24.64 -0.82
C GLN A 102 -10.60 25.74 -0.14
N GLY A 103 -11.17 26.92 0.16
CA GLY A 103 -10.45 28.04 0.77
C GLY A 103 -10.83 28.41 2.21
N SER A 104 -11.85 27.78 2.81
CA SER A 104 -12.38 28.18 4.12
C SER A 104 -12.00 27.16 5.23
N PRO A 105 -11.40 27.62 6.35
CA PRO A 105 -11.16 26.79 7.53
C PRO A 105 -12.44 26.49 8.34
N GLU A 106 -13.52 27.23 8.12
CA GLU A 106 -14.75 27.15 8.92
C GLU A 106 -15.88 26.59 8.06
N LEU A 107 -16.24 25.33 8.31
CA LEU A 107 -17.47 24.71 7.81
C LEU A 107 -18.26 24.27 9.03
N THR A 108 -19.36 24.97 9.31
CA THR A 108 -20.21 24.64 10.45
C THR A 108 -21.23 23.59 10.04
N LEU A 109 -21.55 22.63 10.93
CA LEU A 109 -22.57 21.58 10.71
C LEU A 109 -23.93 22.10 10.17
N THR A 110 -24.21 23.38 10.40
CA THR A 110 -25.37 24.12 9.91
C THR A 110 -25.35 24.41 8.41
N GLU A 111 -24.20 24.69 7.80
CA GLU A 111 -24.10 25.03 6.37
C GLU A 111 -24.29 23.80 5.48
N MET A 112 -23.82 22.63 5.93
CA MET A 112 -24.04 21.35 5.25
C MET A 112 -25.50 20.87 5.34
N LYS A 113 -26.25 21.33 6.36
CA LYS A 113 -27.70 21.13 6.44
C LYS A 113 -28.45 22.19 5.61
N ALA A 114 -27.97 23.43 5.58
CA ALA A 114 -28.61 24.56 4.92
C ALA A 114 -28.60 24.46 3.38
N SER A 115 -27.58 23.83 2.78
CA SER A 115 -27.58 23.51 1.34
C SER A 115 -28.68 22.51 0.94
N SER A 116 -29.38 21.90 1.91
CA SER A 116 -30.60 21.10 1.69
C SER A 116 -31.91 21.86 1.95
N SER A 117 -31.84 23.13 2.36
CA SER A 117 -32.98 23.96 2.76
C SER A 117 -32.80 25.44 2.37
N ALA A 118 -32.96 25.74 1.08
CA ALA A 118 -33.17 27.09 0.55
C ALA A 118 -34.13 26.94 -0.64
N GLU A 119 -35.24 27.66 -0.83
CA GLU A 119 -35.93 28.75 -0.15
C GLU A 119 -37.45 28.54 -0.38
N GLU A 120 -38.33 29.07 0.49
CA GLU A 120 -39.71 29.39 0.09
C GLU A 120 -40.04 30.78 0.60
N HIS A 121 -39.89 31.77 -0.29
CA HIS A 121 -40.44 33.12 -0.09
C HIS A 121 -41.94 33.11 -0.38
N LYS A 122 -42.72 33.56 0.60
CA LYS A 122 -44.14 33.87 0.49
C LYS A 122 -44.37 35.05 -0.47
N GLY A 123 -45.25 34.89 -1.44
CA GLY A 123 -45.85 35.99 -2.22
C GLY A 123 -47.17 35.52 -2.85
N GLY A 124 -48.26 36.23 -2.57
CA GLY A 124 -49.63 35.73 -2.77
C GLY A 124 -50.33 36.03 -4.11
N THR A 125 -51.63 35.73 -4.07
CA THR A 125 -52.75 36.19 -4.92
C THR A 125 -53.32 35.20 -5.97
N LYS A 126 -54.65 35.07 -5.90
CA LYS A 126 -55.60 34.18 -6.59
C LYS A 126 -55.65 34.37 -8.12
N CYS A 127 -55.97 33.31 -8.88
CA CYS A 127 -57.21 33.17 -9.67
C CYS A 127 -57.25 31.85 -10.47
N GLY A 128 -58.40 31.15 -10.42
CA GLY A 128 -59.12 30.68 -11.61
C GLY A 128 -58.62 29.50 -12.45
N VAL A 129 -59.51 28.51 -12.54
CA VAL A 129 -59.78 27.60 -13.68
C VAL A 129 -58.98 26.30 -13.76
N ARG A 130 -59.79 25.25 -13.84
CA ARG A 130 -59.51 23.82 -13.91
C ARG A 130 -59.17 23.49 -15.35
N ASP A 131 -58.02 22.86 -15.61
CA ASP A 131 -57.87 21.95 -16.74
C ASP A 131 -56.76 20.92 -16.51
N SER A 132 -57.06 19.72 -16.98
CA SER A 132 -56.41 18.46 -16.60
C SER A 132 -55.39 18.07 -17.66
N VAL A 133 -54.09 18.00 -17.33
CA VAL A 133 -53.10 17.32 -18.18
C VAL A 133 -52.08 16.56 -17.33
N ALA A 134 -51.82 15.33 -17.77
CA ALA A 134 -51.06 14.24 -17.16
C ALA A 134 -49.82 14.63 -16.32
N GLY A 135 -49.88 14.29 -15.02
CA GLY A 135 -48.73 14.37 -14.13
C GLY A 135 -47.74 13.24 -14.39
N ALA A 136 -46.69 13.52 -15.15
CA ALA A 136 -45.45 12.74 -15.10
C ALA A 136 -44.92 12.80 -13.65
N LYS A 137 -44.95 11.67 -12.93
CA LYS A 137 -44.37 11.55 -11.59
C LYS A 137 -42.86 11.82 -11.67
N LYS A 138 -42.44 13.08 -11.54
CA LYS A 138 -41.06 13.44 -11.18
C LYS A 138 -40.76 12.67 -9.90
N LYS A 139 -39.89 11.66 -9.98
CA LYS A 139 -39.34 10.96 -8.81
C LYS A 139 -38.75 12.03 -7.91
N ARG A 140 -39.47 12.37 -6.83
CA ARG A 140 -39.03 13.27 -5.77
C ARG A 140 -37.69 12.73 -5.29
N LYS A 141 -36.59 13.45 -5.56
CA LYS A 141 -35.25 13.12 -5.08
C LYS A 141 -35.38 13.01 -3.56
N ARG A 142 -35.29 11.81 -2.99
CA ARG A 142 -35.46 11.59 -1.55
C ARG A 142 -34.48 12.52 -0.84
N LYS A 143 -34.99 13.31 0.12
CA LYS A 143 -34.16 14.05 1.10
C LYS A 143 -33.16 13.04 1.65
N CYS A 144 -31.86 13.28 1.43
CA CYS A 144 -30.82 12.35 1.85
C CYS A 144 -30.72 12.42 3.37
N VAL A 145 -31.45 11.53 4.04
CA VAL A 145 -31.25 11.28 5.46
C VAL A 145 -30.03 10.38 5.54
N PHE A 146 -28.89 10.94 5.92
CA PHE A 146 -27.67 10.17 6.19
C PHE A 146 -27.99 9.09 7.23
N ASN A 147 -27.46 7.88 7.03
CA ASN A 147 -27.52 6.85 8.06
C ASN A 147 -26.54 7.17 9.19
N GLN A 148 -26.70 6.53 10.36
CA GLN A 148 -25.85 6.80 11.52
C GLN A 148 -24.35 6.66 11.21
N GLY A 149 -23.95 5.64 10.44
CA GLY A 149 -22.55 5.45 10.07
C GLY A 149 -21.99 6.55 9.15
N GLU A 150 -22.84 7.20 8.35
CA GLU A 150 -22.47 8.37 7.55
C GLU A 150 -22.33 9.63 8.42
N LEU A 151 -23.21 9.80 9.41
CA LEU A 151 -23.11 10.88 10.40
C LEU A 151 -21.85 10.75 11.24
N ASP A 152 -21.56 9.54 11.77
CA ASP A 152 -20.34 9.25 12.52
C ASP A 152 -19.09 9.57 11.67
N ALA A 153 -19.12 9.20 10.38
CA ALA A 153 -18.00 9.45 9.47
C ALA A 153 -17.80 10.94 9.19
N LEU A 154 -18.89 11.70 9.08
CA LEU A 154 -18.85 13.15 8.92
C LEU A 154 -18.29 13.82 10.18
N GLU A 155 -18.78 13.43 11.37
CA GLU A 155 -18.29 13.97 12.64
C GLU A 155 -16.78 13.71 12.81
N TYR A 156 -16.34 12.48 12.54
CA TYR A 156 -14.92 12.14 12.57
C TYR A 156 -14.12 12.98 11.56
N HIS A 157 -14.61 13.12 10.32
CA HIS A 157 -13.93 13.92 9.30
C HIS A 157 -13.79 15.38 9.73
N THR A 158 -14.84 16.00 10.28
CA THR A 158 -14.80 17.39 10.77
C THR A 158 -13.71 17.59 11.81
N LYS A 159 -13.47 16.62 12.70
CA LYS A 159 -12.42 16.69 13.73
C LYS A 159 -11.01 16.74 13.12
N ILE A 160 -10.76 16.00 12.05
CA ILE A 160 -9.41 15.86 11.45
C ILE A 160 -9.19 16.69 10.19
N ARG A 161 -10.26 17.28 9.62
CA ARG A 161 -10.24 17.99 8.32
C ARG A 161 -9.18 19.07 8.28
N LYS A 162 -9.17 19.95 9.28
CA LYS A 162 -8.22 21.08 9.37
C LYS A 162 -6.78 20.60 9.40
N PHE A 163 -6.50 19.59 10.23
CA PHE A 163 -5.17 18.98 10.35
C PHE A 163 -4.69 18.38 9.02
N ILE A 164 -5.55 17.63 8.33
CA ILE A 164 -5.22 17.06 7.01
C ILE A 164 -4.95 18.17 5.99
N TRP A 165 -5.83 19.17 5.93
CA TRP A 165 -5.70 20.26 4.96
C TRP A 165 -4.40 21.06 5.16
N GLU A 166 -4.20 21.62 6.35
CA GLU A 166 -3.05 22.48 6.65
C GLU A 166 -1.74 21.70 6.60
N GLY A 167 -1.72 20.48 7.15
CA GLY A 167 -0.52 19.64 7.13
C GLY A 167 -0.13 19.20 5.72
N THR A 168 -1.12 18.86 4.87
CA THR A 168 -0.87 18.51 3.46
C THR A 168 -0.40 19.73 2.68
N LEU A 169 -1.00 20.90 2.89
CA LEU A 169 -0.63 22.14 2.22
C LEU A 169 0.86 22.47 2.42
N HIS A 170 1.35 22.44 3.67
CA HIS A 170 2.75 22.71 3.97
C HIS A 170 3.70 21.66 3.34
N LEU A 171 3.34 20.38 3.39
CA LEU A 171 4.13 19.31 2.78
C LEU A 171 4.19 19.45 1.26
N VAL A 172 3.08 19.81 0.62
CA VAL A 172 3.01 20.05 -0.83
C VAL A 172 3.84 21.26 -1.22
N GLN A 173 3.81 22.35 -0.44
CA GLN A 173 4.66 23.52 -0.69
C GLN A 173 6.15 23.16 -0.70
N GLU A 174 6.62 22.37 0.27
CA GLU A 174 8.01 21.90 0.27
C GLU A 174 8.30 20.95 -0.89
N GLY A 175 7.36 20.06 -1.23
CA GLY A 175 7.44 19.21 -2.42
C GLY A 175 7.63 19.99 -3.72
N LEU A 176 6.88 21.08 -3.91
CA LEU A 176 7.00 21.98 -5.05
C LEU A 176 8.34 22.73 -5.06
N LYS A 177 8.76 23.29 -3.90
CA LYS A 177 10.06 23.98 -3.78
C LYS A 177 11.25 23.10 -4.12
N SER A 178 11.18 21.82 -3.74
CA SER A 178 12.24 20.84 -4.04
C SER A 178 12.22 20.29 -5.48
N GLY A 179 11.19 20.62 -6.27
CA GLY A 179 11.01 20.08 -7.62
C GLY A 179 10.48 18.64 -7.68
N PHE A 180 10.18 18.03 -6.53
CA PHE A 180 9.57 16.69 -6.47
C PHE A 180 8.13 16.70 -7.00
N LEU A 181 7.36 17.74 -6.65
CA LEU A 181 6.04 18.00 -7.23
C LEU A 181 6.14 19.06 -8.33
N HIS A 182 5.22 19.05 -9.28
CA HIS A 182 5.22 20.01 -10.39
C HIS A 182 4.12 21.06 -10.25
N HIS A 183 4.35 22.26 -10.77
CA HIS A 183 3.29 23.25 -10.92
C HIS A 183 2.37 22.86 -12.08
N ALA A 184 1.05 22.91 -11.85
CA ALA A 184 0.03 22.53 -12.83
C ALA A 184 0.12 23.31 -14.16
N ALA A 185 0.70 24.52 -14.15
CA ALA A 185 0.87 25.36 -15.33
C ALA A 185 1.95 24.87 -16.33
N ALA A 186 2.74 23.84 -15.99
CA ALA A 186 3.89 23.40 -16.80
C ALA A 186 3.62 22.18 -17.69
N ALA A 187 2.39 21.65 -17.79
CA ALA A 187 2.11 20.41 -18.52
C ALA A 187 1.38 20.64 -19.87
N PRO A 188 1.90 20.08 -20.99
CA PRO A 188 1.12 19.93 -22.22
C PRO A 188 -0.06 18.98 -21.97
N SER A 189 -1.15 19.20 -22.71
CA SER A 189 -2.40 18.45 -22.60
C SER A 189 -2.22 16.93 -22.69
N CYS A 190 -2.77 16.24 -21.69
CA CYS A 190 -3.36 14.89 -21.80
C CYS A 190 -2.42 13.73 -22.17
N GLY A 191 -1.66 13.24 -21.19
CA GLY A 191 -1.40 11.80 -21.12
C GLY A 191 -2.65 11.09 -20.63
N LYS A 192 -3.18 10.13 -21.40
CA LYS A 192 -4.23 9.22 -20.90
C LYS A 192 -3.67 8.56 -19.63
N ASN A 193 -4.44 8.52 -18.54
CA ASN A 193 -4.12 7.61 -17.44
C ASN A 193 -4.02 6.22 -18.08
N VAL A 194 -2.83 5.65 -18.15
CA VAL A 194 -2.67 4.26 -18.59
C VAL A 194 -3.29 3.46 -17.48
N VAL A 195 -4.55 3.08 -17.65
CA VAL A 195 -5.17 2.07 -16.80
C VAL A 195 -4.39 0.81 -17.09
N PRO A 196 -3.61 0.28 -16.13
CA PRO A 196 -2.90 -0.96 -16.35
C PRO A 196 -3.90 -2.01 -16.81
N GLY A 197 -3.55 -2.78 -17.84
CA GLY A 197 -4.30 -3.99 -18.16
C GLY A 197 -4.53 -4.80 -16.88
N ARG A 198 -5.69 -5.46 -16.77
CA ARG A 198 -6.02 -6.27 -15.61
C ARG A 198 -4.90 -7.32 -15.40
N ILE A 199 -4.01 -7.06 -14.45
CA ILE A 199 -3.07 -8.07 -13.96
C ILE A 199 -3.93 -8.94 -13.04
N ASP A 200 -4.48 -10.03 -13.58
CA ASP A 200 -5.12 -11.04 -12.76
C ASP A 200 -4.04 -11.76 -11.96
N CYS A 201 -3.90 -11.40 -10.68
CA CYS A 201 -3.00 -12.08 -9.76
C CYS A 201 -3.77 -13.24 -9.09
N GLY A 202 -3.50 -14.47 -9.53
CA GLY A 202 -4.13 -15.70 -9.00
C GLY A 202 -3.68 -16.08 -7.57
N LEU A 203 -2.98 -15.18 -6.87
CA LEU A 203 -2.42 -15.46 -5.54
C LEU A 203 -3.52 -15.72 -4.50
N ALA A 204 -4.68 -15.07 -4.63
CA ALA A 204 -5.81 -15.29 -3.72
C ALA A 204 -6.32 -16.74 -3.85
N GLU A 205 -6.44 -17.25 -5.07
CA GLU A 205 -6.82 -18.63 -5.35
C GLU A 205 -5.78 -19.62 -4.82
N LEU A 206 -4.48 -19.32 -4.94
CA LEU A 206 -3.42 -20.13 -4.32
C LEU A 206 -3.54 -20.18 -2.79
N CYS A 207 -3.76 -19.03 -2.14
CA CYS A 207 -3.96 -19.00 -0.68
C CYS A 207 -5.17 -19.85 -0.25
N GLU A 208 -6.26 -19.84 -1.02
CA GLU A 208 -7.44 -20.66 -0.75
C GLU A 208 -7.15 -22.18 -0.85
N MET A 209 -6.25 -22.59 -1.73
CA MET A 209 -5.81 -24.00 -1.82
C MET A 209 -5.16 -24.48 -0.51
N ALA A 210 -4.59 -23.59 0.30
CA ALA A 210 -4.01 -23.95 1.59
C ALA A 210 -5.02 -24.62 2.55
N LYS A 211 -6.33 -24.37 2.38
CA LYS A 211 -7.40 -25.01 3.17
C LYS A 211 -7.55 -26.51 2.92
N GLN A 212 -7.03 -26.99 1.80
CA GLN A 212 -7.16 -28.39 1.39
C GLN A 212 -6.06 -29.27 1.99
N PHE A 213 -5.04 -28.67 2.61
CA PHE A 213 -3.99 -29.43 3.27
C PHE A 213 -4.37 -29.80 4.70
N PRO A 214 -4.16 -31.05 5.11
CA PRO A 214 -4.43 -31.47 6.48
C PRO A 214 -3.62 -30.61 7.44
N ALA A 215 -4.22 -30.29 8.60
CA ALA A 215 -3.52 -29.61 9.68
C ALA A 215 -2.25 -30.41 10.00
N VAL A 216 -1.10 -29.78 9.79
CA VAL A 216 0.21 -30.40 9.94
C VAL A 216 0.33 -30.94 11.37
N ASN A 217 0.51 -32.26 11.52
CA ASN A 217 0.91 -32.84 12.81
C ASN A 217 2.28 -32.26 13.20
N ASP A 218 2.44 -31.85 14.47
CA ASP A 218 3.63 -31.21 15.04
C ASP A 218 4.96 -32.00 14.90
N GLY A 219 4.93 -33.19 14.29
CA GLY A 219 6.03 -34.17 14.31
C GLY A 219 7.07 -34.08 13.19
N ASP A 220 6.69 -33.91 11.91
CA ASP A 220 7.55 -34.46 10.83
C ASP A 220 7.76 -33.60 9.57
N HIS A 221 7.43 -32.31 9.57
CA HIS A 221 7.62 -31.47 8.37
C HIS A 221 8.53 -30.26 8.59
N GLN A 222 9.38 -30.02 7.58
CA GLN A 222 10.31 -28.90 7.51
C GLN A 222 9.53 -27.58 7.58
N ALA A 223 9.67 -26.85 8.69
CA ALA A 223 8.92 -25.60 8.93
C ALA A 223 9.32 -24.45 7.98
N VAL A 224 10.44 -24.61 7.25
CA VAL A 224 11.08 -23.55 6.46
C VAL A 224 11.66 -24.08 5.15
N ASN A 225 11.25 -23.48 4.04
CA ASN A 225 11.88 -23.66 2.73
C ASN A 225 12.85 -22.51 2.44
N VAL A 226 14.12 -22.82 2.21
CA VAL A 226 15.09 -21.81 1.78
C VAL A 226 15.11 -21.78 0.25
N LEU A 227 14.93 -20.59 -0.32
CA LEU A 227 15.06 -20.37 -1.75
C LEU A 227 16.52 -20.55 -2.16
N ASP A 228 16.78 -21.51 -3.05
CA ASP A 228 18.08 -21.68 -3.71
C ASP A 228 18.04 -21.07 -5.12
N ASP A 229 19.20 -20.92 -5.77
CA ASP A 229 19.30 -20.21 -7.05
C ASP A 229 18.65 -20.96 -8.24
N GLU A 230 18.32 -22.24 -8.08
CA GLU A 230 17.85 -23.14 -9.14
C GLU A 230 16.45 -23.76 -8.90
N THR A 231 15.74 -23.42 -7.82
CA THR A 231 14.55 -24.21 -7.45
C THR A 231 13.21 -23.62 -7.91
N THR A 232 12.56 -24.33 -8.85
CA THR A 232 11.10 -24.34 -8.93
C THR A 232 10.57 -25.04 -7.69
N ILE A 233 10.20 -24.28 -6.66
CA ILE A 233 9.56 -24.84 -5.47
C ILE A 233 8.16 -25.34 -5.87
N PRO A 234 7.79 -26.59 -5.56
CA PRO A 234 6.42 -27.06 -5.75
C PRO A 234 5.45 -26.11 -5.04
N GLU A 235 4.37 -25.69 -5.71
CA GLU A 235 3.38 -24.76 -5.13
C GLU A 235 2.84 -25.27 -3.78
N GLN A 236 2.78 -26.59 -3.63
CA GLN A 236 2.44 -27.30 -2.39
C GLN A 236 3.26 -26.86 -1.16
N ASP A 237 4.56 -26.67 -1.35
CA ASP A 237 5.48 -26.41 -0.25
C ASP A 237 5.47 -24.92 0.14
N LEU A 238 5.14 -24.05 -0.81
CA LEU A 238 4.92 -22.62 -0.57
C LEU A 238 3.67 -22.34 0.27
N LEU A 239 2.68 -23.24 0.20
CA LEU A 239 1.41 -23.14 0.93
C LEU A 239 1.47 -23.74 2.33
N SER A 240 2.41 -24.67 2.57
CA SER A 240 2.49 -25.46 3.81
C SER A 240 3.58 -25.01 4.78
N CYS A 241 4.55 -24.20 4.35
CA CYS A 241 5.63 -23.73 5.21
C CYS A 241 6.12 -22.31 4.85
N VAL A 242 6.93 -21.71 5.74
CA VAL A 242 7.50 -20.38 5.49
C VAL A 242 8.63 -20.50 4.49
N THR A 243 8.61 -19.67 3.45
CA THR A 243 9.68 -19.60 2.45
C THR A 243 10.61 -18.42 2.74
N GLU A 244 11.92 -18.67 2.76
CA GLU A 244 12.95 -17.70 3.06
C GLU A 244 13.86 -17.40 1.87
N ASN A 245 14.06 -16.12 1.57
CA ASN A 245 15.21 -15.66 0.82
C ASN A 245 16.26 -15.11 1.81
N ASN A 246 17.20 -15.96 2.20
CA ASN A 246 18.29 -15.58 3.10
C ASN A 246 19.48 -14.92 2.39
N SER A 247 19.42 -14.79 1.06
CA SER A 247 20.48 -14.16 0.28
C SER A 247 20.45 -12.63 0.39
N ASN A 248 21.57 -11.99 0.05
CA ASN A 248 21.68 -10.53 -0.05
C ASN A 248 21.09 -9.98 -1.37
N CYS A 249 20.50 -10.85 -2.19
CA CYS A 249 20.04 -10.57 -3.54
C CYS A 249 18.54 -10.90 -3.63
N ALA A 250 17.84 -10.31 -4.60
CA ALA A 250 16.49 -10.76 -4.89
C ALA A 250 16.52 -12.12 -5.59
N LYS A 251 15.47 -12.91 -5.38
CA LYS A 251 15.25 -14.19 -6.08
C LYS A 251 13.95 -14.15 -6.86
N ILE A 252 13.86 -14.90 -7.95
CA ILE A 252 12.62 -15.06 -8.71
C ILE A 252 11.98 -16.39 -8.33
N VAL A 253 10.70 -16.36 -8.03
CA VAL A 253 9.84 -17.55 -7.94
C VAL A 253 8.81 -17.53 -9.04
N VAL A 254 8.43 -18.70 -9.55
CA VAL A 254 7.38 -18.83 -10.56
C VAL A 254 6.15 -19.43 -9.91
N LEU A 255 5.04 -18.70 -9.89
CA LEU A 255 3.75 -19.15 -9.32
C LEU A 255 2.68 -18.99 -10.39
N MET A 256 1.91 -20.05 -10.68
CA MET A 256 0.89 -20.05 -11.74
C MET A 256 1.41 -19.50 -13.08
N GLY A 257 2.66 -19.81 -13.44
CA GLY A 257 3.30 -19.34 -14.67
C GLY A 257 3.69 -17.85 -14.69
N GLN A 258 3.55 -17.13 -13.58
CA GLN A 258 3.99 -15.74 -13.43
C GLN A 258 5.26 -15.66 -12.58
N LYS A 259 6.17 -14.74 -12.93
CA LYS A 259 7.42 -14.49 -12.19
C LYS A 259 7.18 -13.46 -11.08
N TYR A 260 7.56 -13.80 -9.86
CA TYR A 260 7.50 -12.93 -8.69
C TYR A 260 8.90 -12.68 -8.15
N LEU A 261 9.18 -11.45 -7.76
CA LEU A 261 10.44 -11.07 -7.11
C LEU A 261 10.29 -11.17 -5.60
N VAL A 262 11.14 -11.98 -4.98
CA VAL A 262 11.27 -12.09 -3.53
C VAL A 262 12.44 -11.22 -3.08
N PRO A 263 12.22 -10.18 -2.24
CA PRO A 263 13.28 -9.28 -1.78
C PRO A 263 14.42 -10.01 -1.05
N PRO A 264 15.64 -9.44 -1.02
CA PRO A 264 16.73 -9.96 -0.20
C PRO A 264 16.37 -9.97 1.29
N ARG A 265 16.86 -10.98 2.01
CA ARG A 265 16.66 -11.14 3.47
C ARG A 265 15.19 -11.03 3.90
N SER A 266 14.31 -11.66 3.13
CA SER A 266 12.87 -11.65 3.37
C SER A 266 12.32 -13.06 3.47
N SER A 267 11.17 -13.20 4.11
CA SER A 267 10.43 -14.45 4.15
C SER A 267 8.95 -14.19 3.92
N PHE A 268 8.26 -15.19 3.37
CA PHE A 268 6.83 -15.11 3.11
C PHE A 268 6.16 -16.46 3.37
N LEU A 269 4.86 -16.40 3.68
CA LEU A 269 3.96 -17.54 3.70
C LEU A 269 2.80 -17.20 2.79
N LEU A 270 2.55 -18.05 1.78
CA LEU A 270 1.38 -17.92 0.94
C LEU A 270 0.30 -18.82 1.53
N SER A 271 -0.69 -18.28 2.22
CA SER A 271 -1.70 -19.11 2.89
C SER A 271 -2.98 -18.32 3.14
N ASP A 272 -4.09 -19.04 3.30
CA ASP A 272 -5.31 -18.46 3.85
C ASP A 272 -5.12 -18.13 5.34
N ILE A 273 -5.79 -17.08 5.81
CA ILE A 273 -5.69 -16.60 7.19
C ILE A 273 -6.16 -17.63 8.24
N SER A 274 -7.00 -18.60 7.86
CA SER A 274 -7.39 -19.70 8.74
C SER A 274 -6.28 -20.76 8.90
N CYS A 275 -5.29 -20.77 8.01
CA CYS A 275 -4.19 -21.72 7.96
C CYS A 275 -2.84 -21.07 8.34
N LEU A 276 -2.79 -20.38 9.49
CA LEU A 276 -1.58 -19.70 9.98
C LEU A 276 -0.63 -20.57 10.82
N GLN A 277 -0.93 -21.86 11.02
CA GLN A 277 -0.07 -22.77 11.79
C GLN A 277 1.39 -22.80 11.31
N PRO A 278 1.70 -22.78 9.99
CA PRO A 278 3.09 -22.74 9.54
C PRO A 278 3.86 -21.51 10.04
N LEU A 279 3.19 -20.36 10.13
CA LEU A 279 3.77 -19.14 10.67
C LEU A 279 4.05 -19.24 12.18
N LEU A 280 3.21 -19.97 12.93
CA LEU A 280 3.41 -20.21 14.35
C LEU A 280 4.56 -21.20 14.59
N ASN A 281 4.65 -22.23 13.75
CA ASN A 281 5.70 -23.25 13.81
C ASN A 281 7.08 -22.70 13.44
N TYR A 282 7.12 -21.60 12.69
CA TYR A 282 8.34 -20.84 12.40
C TYR A 282 8.96 -20.20 13.66
N LYS A 283 8.22 -20.10 14.78
CA LYS A 283 8.70 -19.66 16.11
C LYS A 283 9.39 -18.29 16.16
N LYS A 284 9.26 -17.47 15.11
CA LYS A 284 9.79 -16.11 15.05
C LYS A 284 8.84 -15.11 15.72
N LYS A 285 9.41 -14.18 16.47
CA LYS A 285 8.71 -13.04 17.06
C LYS A 285 9.06 -11.76 16.32
N TYR A 286 8.15 -10.81 16.31
CA TYR A 286 8.28 -9.57 15.54
C TYR A 286 8.14 -8.34 16.43
N ASP A 287 9.00 -7.35 16.18
CA ASP A 287 8.98 -6.06 16.87
C ASP A 287 7.92 -5.13 16.28
N VAL A 288 7.60 -5.30 14.99
CA VAL A 288 6.51 -4.59 14.30
C VAL A 288 5.64 -5.59 13.55
N ILE A 289 4.33 -5.47 13.74
CA ILE A 289 3.32 -6.19 12.97
C ILE A 289 2.47 -5.17 12.23
N VAL A 290 2.47 -5.21 10.91
CA VAL A 290 1.61 -4.38 10.04
C VAL A 290 0.50 -5.24 9.46
N ILE A 291 -0.74 -4.78 9.58
CA ILE A 291 -1.93 -5.53 9.14
C ILE A 291 -2.77 -4.63 8.23
N ASP A 292 -3.09 -5.11 7.04
CA ASP A 292 -4.04 -4.51 6.08
C ASP A 292 -5.20 -5.47 5.81
N PRO A 293 -6.20 -5.58 6.71
CA PRO A 293 -7.28 -6.55 6.55
C PRO A 293 -8.14 -6.25 5.32
N PRO A 294 -8.68 -7.27 4.63
CA PRO A 294 -9.69 -7.11 3.59
C PRO A 294 -11.04 -6.73 4.21
N TRP A 295 -11.15 -5.48 4.62
CA TRP A 295 -12.34 -4.94 5.27
C TRP A 295 -13.58 -5.11 4.40
N GLU A 296 -14.68 -5.53 5.02
CA GLU A 296 -15.96 -5.64 4.32
C GLU A 296 -16.38 -4.29 3.71
N ASN A 297 -16.44 -4.25 2.38
CA ASN A 297 -16.83 -3.08 1.61
C ASN A 297 -17.62 -3.46 0.35
N LYS A 298 -18.58 -2.60 -0.04
CA LYS A 298 -19.37 -2.73 -1.29
C LYS A 298 -18.48 -2.73 -2.53
N SER A 299 -17.29 -2.11 -2.48
CA SER A 299 -16.33 -2.14 -3.59
C SER A 299 -15.73 -3.52 -3.77
N VAL A 300 -15.23 -4.13 -2.69
CA VAL A 300 -14.66 -5.48 -2.68
C VAL A 300 -15.69 -6.49 -3.18
N LYS A 301 -16.91 -6.46 -2.62
CA LYS A 301 -18.03 -7.33 -3.04
C LYS A 301 -18.36 -7.25 -4.53
N ARG A 302 -18.18 -6.09 -5.17
CA ARG A 302 -18.44 -5.91 -6.62
C ARG A 302 -17.26 -6.29 -7.50
N SER A 303 -16.04 -6.19 -6.96
CA SER A 303 -14.82 -6.45 -7.73
C SER A 303 -14.51 -7.94 -7.87
N ASN A 304 -14.93 -8.76 -6.88
CA ASN A 304 -14.63 -10.19 -6.78
C ASN A 304 -13.13 -10.54 -6.94
N ARG A 305 -12.23 -9.60 -6.61
CA ARG A 305 -10.78 -9.80 -6.70
C ARG A 305 -10.22 -10.62 -5.54
N TYR A 306 -10.87 -10.52 -4.38
CA TYR A 306 -10.54 -11.24 -3.16
C TYR A 306 -11.76 -11.19 -2.22
N SER A 307 -11.83 -12.13 -1.28
CA SER A 307 -12.88 -12.17 -0.26
C SER A 307 -12.60 -11.18 0.88
N TYR A 308 -13.64 -10.81 1.64
CA TYR A 308 -13.48 -9.99 2.84
C TYR A 308 -13.43 -10.85 4.10
N LEU A 309 -12.80 -10.35 5.15
CA LEU A 309 -12.81 -10.99 6.46
C LEU A 309 -13.86 -10.35 7.38
N SER A 310 -14.55 -11.20 8.12
CA SER A 310 -15.42 -10.77 9.22
C SER A 310 -14.60 -10.28 10.42
N SER A 311 -15.20 -9.46 11.26
CA SER A 311 -14.61 -9.01 12.53
C SER A 311 -14.14 -10.19 13.41
N TRP A 312 -14.88 -11.29 13.42
CA TRP A 312 -14.50 -12.48 14.17
C TRP A 312 -13.25 -13.15 13.60
N GLN A 313 -13.17 -13.34 12.27
CA GLN A 313 -11.99 -13.91 11.62
C GLN A 313 -10.75 -13.05 11.84
N ILE A 314 -10.89 -11.72 11.77
CA ILE A 314 -9.77 -10.80 12.06
C ILE A 314 -9.30 -10.97 13.51
N LYS A 315 -10.20 -11.12 14.49
CA LYS A 315 -9.82 -11.37 15.90
C LYS A 315 -8.99 -12.66 16.07
N GLN A 316 -9.23 -13.69 15.25
CA GLN A 316 -8.51 -14.97 15.34
C GLN A 316 -7.04 -14.89 14.89
N ILE A 317 -6.58 -13.78 14.31
CA ILE A 317 -5.15 -13.62 13.96
C ILE A 317 -4.34 -13.68 15.27
N PRO A 318 -3.35 -14.58 15.39
CA PRO A 318 -2.67 -14.88 16.64
C PRO A 318 -1.57 -13.86 16.97
N VAL A 319 -1.91 -12.56 17.02
CA VAL A 319 -0.96 -11.47 17.26
C VAL A 319 -0.16 -11.66 18.54
N SER A 320 -0.79 -12.13 19.63
CA SER A 320 -0.11 -12.41 20.90
C SER A 320 0.96 -13.52 20.79
N MET A 321 0.82 -14.44 19.84
CA MET A 321 1.80 -15.49 19.57
C MET A 321 2.89 -15.05 18.59
N LEU A 322 2.70 -13.97 17.84
CA LEU A 322 3.67 -13.45 16.87
C LEU A 322 4.47 -12.26 17.41
N ALA A 323 3.88 -11.50 18.33
CA ALA A 323 4.48 -10.30 18.88
C ALA A 323 5.66 -10.60 19.82
N ALA A 324 6.76 -9.86 19.63
CA ALA A 324 7.80 -9.70 20.64
C ALA A 324 7.30 -8.80 21.79
N PRO A 325 7.98 -8.78 22.95
CA PRO A 325 7.70 -7.78 23.99
C PRO A 325 7.75 -6.36 23.43
N ASP A 326 6.80 -5.51 23.84
CA ASP A 326 6.66 -4.11 23.37
C ASP A 326 6.45 -3.94 21.85
N CYS A 327 6.04 -5.01 21.15
CA CYS A 327 5.75 -5.01 19.72
C CYS A 327 4.78 -3.88 19.34
N LEU A 328 5.12 -3.13 18.30
CA LEU A 328 4.25 -2.16 17.66
C LEU A 328 3.32 -2.88 16.68
N VAL A 329 2.01 -2.78 16.90
CA VAL A 329 0.97 -3.29 16.00
C VAL A 329 0.40 -2.10 15.24
N VAL A 330 0.38 -2.21 13.91
CA VAL A 330 -0.04 -1.17 13.00
C VAL A 330 -1.14 -1.72 12.12
N THR A 331 -2.30 -1.08 12.08
CA THR A 331 -3.46 -1.58 11.34
C THR A 331 -4.00 -0.52 10.39
N TRP A 332 -4.03 -0.83 9.09
CA TRP A 332 -4.71 -0.02 8.09
C TRP A 332 -6.21 -0.16 8.24
N VAL A 333 -6.93 0.96 8.21
CA VAL A 333 -8.38 1.01 8.38
C VAL A 333 -8.99 1.91 7.30
N THR A 334 -10.06 1.42 6.67
CA THR A 334 -10.85 2.26 5.74
C THR A 334 -11.57 3.38 6.51
N ASN A 335 -12.02 4.43 5.83
CA ASN A 335 -12.80 5.53 6.44
C ASN A 335 -14.19 5.16 7.01
N ARG A 336 -14.54 3.87 7.06
CA ARG A 336 -15.79 3.42 7.68
C ARG A 336 -15.62 3.37 9.20
N GLN A 337 -16.37 4.20 9.91
CA GLN A 337 -16.27 4.32 11.38
C GLN A 337 -16.54 3.03 12.15
N LYS A 338 -17.33 2.11 11.58
CA LYS A 338 -17.51 0.78 12.19
C LYS A 338 -16.20 0.01 12.33
N HIS A 339 -15.31 0.12 11.34
CA HIS A 339 -14.03 -0.58 11.33
C HIS A 339 -13.03 0.11 12.26
N LEU A 340 -13.05 1.45 12.31
CA LEU A 340 -12.24 2.22 13.25
C LEU A 340 -12.56 1.89 14.71
N ARG A 341 -13.85 1.90 15.07
CA ARG A 341 -14.34 1.50 16.41
C ARG A 341 -13.98 0.06 16.72
N PHE A 342 -14.25 -0.87 15.79
CA PHE A 342 -13.87 -2.27 15.97
C PHE A 342 -12.38 -2.43 16.29
N VAL A 343 -11.48 -1.74 15.57
CA VAL A 343 -10.04 -1.83 15.84
C VAL A 343 -9.70 -1.32 17.24
N LYS A 344 -10.19 -0.13 17.62
CA LYS A 344 -9.83 0.53 18.88
C LYS A 344 -10.49 -0.11 20.10
N ASP A 345 -11.77 -0.44 19.99
CA ASP A 345 -12.64 -0.77 21.12
C ASP A 345 -12.77 -2.28 21.33
N GLU A 346 -12.46 -3.09 20.31
CA GLU A 346 -12.61 -4.55 20.38
C GLU A 346 -11.34 -5.32 20.03
N LEU A 347 -10.73 -5.05 18.87
CA LEU A 347 -9.63 -5.85 18.33
C LEU A 347 -8.36 -5.67 19.16
N TYR A 348 -7.96 -4.42 19.38
CA TYR A 348 -6.75 -4.11 20.15
C TYR A 348 -6.86 -4.60 21.61
N PRO A 349 -7.97 -4.33 22.33
CA PRO A 349 -8.19 -4.93 23.64
C PRO A 349 -8.11 -6.46 23.63
N HIS A 350 -8.71 -7.12 22.63
CA HIS A 350 -8.65 -8.58 22.49
C HIS A 350 -7.22 -9.10 22.33
N TRP A 351 -6.37 -8.39 21.60
CA TRP A 351 -4.95 -8.73 21.44
C TRP A 351 -4.04 -8.21 22.56
N SER A 352 -4.59 -7.61 23.62
CA SER A 352 -3.82 -6.94 24.67
C SER A 352 -2.91 -5.83 24.13
N VAL A 353 -3.38 -5.11 23.10
CA VAL A 353 -2.70 -3.97 22.47
C VAL A 353 -3.29 -2.68 23.03
N LYS A 354 -2.42 -1.78 23.50
CA LYS A 354 -2.79 -0.40 23.85
C LYS A 354 -2.75 0.47 22.60
N THR A 355 -3.85 1.12 22.24
CA THR A 355 -3.85 2.16 21.21
C THR A 355 -2.92 3.31 21.62
N LEU A 356 -2.04 3.73 20.72
CA LEU A 356 -1.07 4.80 20.93
C LEU A 356 -1.36 6.04 20.08
N ALA A 357 -1.67 5.83 18.79
CA ALA A 357 -1.76 6.92 17.84
C ALA A 357 -2.67 6.58 16.65
N GLU A 358 -3.09 7.62 15.95
CA GLU A 358 -3.86 7.56 14.72
C GLU A 358 -3.21 8.46 13.66
N TRP A 359 -2.70 7.85 12.60
CA TRP A 359 -2.07 8.55 11.48
C TRP A 359 -2.94 8.47 10.23
N HIS A 360 -2.68 9.36 9.26
CA HIS A 360 -3.48 9.47 8.03
C HIS A 360 -2.57 9.44 6.81
N TRP A 361 -2.80 8.48 5.91
CA TRP A 361 -2.18 8.48 4.60
C TRP A 361 -3.03 9.30 3.63
N VAL A 362 -2.53 10.47 3.25
CA VAL A 362 -3.14 11.39 2.29
C VAL A 362 -2.59 11.15 0.89
N LYS A 363 -3.49 11.07 -0.07
CA LYS A 363 -3.22 10.77 -1.46
C LYS A 363 -3.30 12.04 -2.30
N ILE A 364 -2.19 12.38 -2.95
CA ILE A 364 -2.08 13.54 -3.83
C ILE A 364 -1.71 13.14 -5.27
N THR A 365 -1.94 14.05 -6.22
CA THR A 365 -1.44 13.96 -7.59
C THR A 365 0.03 14.42 -7.64
N ARG A 366 0.69 14.25 -8.79
CA ARG A 366 2.03 14.81 -9.04
C ARG A 366 2.09 16.34 -9.01
N TYR A 367 0.94 17.00 -8.96
CA TYR A 367 0.81 18.45 -8.86
C TYR A 367 0.47 18.91 -7.44
N GLY A 368 0.42 17.99 -6.46
CA GLY A 368 0.10 18.31 -5.07
C GLY A 368 -1.39 18.46 -4.76
N GLU A 369 -2.26 18.17 -5.72
CA GLU A 369 -3.72 18.22 -5.51
C GLU A 369 -4.22 16.93 -4.86
N PHE A 370 -5.27 16.97 -4.05
CA PHE A 370 -5.89 15.74 -3.56
C PHE A 370 -6.44 14.90 -4.73
N VAL A 371 -6.22 13.59 -4.68
CA VAL A 371 -6.74 12.67 -5.73
C VAL A 371 -8.27 12.59 -5.77
N LEU A 372 -8.94 13.05 -4.71
CA LEU A 372 -10.38 13.20 -4.55
C LEU A 372 -10.65 14.46 -3.72
N PRO A 373 -11.81 15.13 -3.89
CA PRO A 373 -12.17 16.26 -3.02
C PRO A 373 -12.13 15.85 -1.55
N LEU A 374 -11.47 16.66 -0.71
CA LEU A 374 -11.31 16.37 0.72
C LEU A 374 -12.68 16.19 1.42
N ASP A 375 -13.64 17.02 1.05
CA ASP A 375 -14.99 17.04 1.61
C ASP A 375 -15.96 16.04 0.96
N SER A 376 -15.49 15.19 0.02
CA SER A 376 -16.35 14.21 -0.63
C SER A 376 -17.05 13.28 0.38
N PHE A 377 -18.37 13.12 0.23
CA PHE A 377 -19.20 12.33 1.15
C PHE A 377 -18.94 10.83 1.07
N HIS A 378 -18.51 10.32 -0.09
CA HIS A 378 -18.47 8.88 -0.35
C HIS A 378 -17.08 8.27 -0.24
N LYS A 379 -16.04 9.02 -0.65
CA LYS A 379 -14.65 8.56 -0.61
C LYS A 379 -13.78 9.73 -0.18
N LYS A 380 -12.87 9.48 0.75
CA LYS A 380 -11.89 10.47 1.18
C LYS A 380 -10.57 10.29 0.45
N PRO A 381 -9.78 11.36 0.23
CA PRO A 381 -8.44 11.25 -0.33
C PRO A 381 -7.41 10.76 0.69
N TYR A 382 -7.84 10.17 1.81
CA TYR A 382 -6.96 9.64 2.83
C TYR A 382 -7.44 8.29 3.36
N GLU A 383 -6.55 7.54 3.98
CA GLU A 383 -6.83 6.31 4.74
C GLU A 383 -6.23 6.41 6.15
N VAL A 384 -6.79 5.66 7.10
CA VAL A 384 -6.42 5.74 8.51
C VAL A 384 -5.46 4.61 8.86
N LEU A 385 -4.47 4.90 9.67
CA LEU A 385 -3.52 3.95 10.24
C LEU A 385 -3.59 4.04 11.77
N ILE A 386 -3.95 2.94 12.43
CA ILE A 386 -3.97 2.88 13.89
C ILE A 386 -2.69 2.21 14.35
N LEU A 387 -2.02 2.83 15.33
CA LEU A 387 -0.81 2.32 15.93
C LEU A 387 -1.12 1.95 17.38
N GLY A 388 -0.72 0.76 17.78
CA GLY A 388 -0.83 0.29 19.15
C GLY A 388 0.42 -0.48 19.57
N ARG A 389 0.57 -0.71 20.88
CA ARG A 389 1.67 -1.48 21.43
C ARG A 389 1.17 -2.62 22.30
N VAL A 390 1.70 -3.82 22.07
CA VAL A 390 1.39 -4.99 22.89
C VAL A 390 1.80 -4.71 24.32
N GLN A 391 0.87 -4.90 25.25
CA GLN A 391 1.15 -4.77 26.67
C GLN A 391 1.83 -6.04 27.18
N GLY A 392 3.08 -5.91 27.61
CA GLY A 392 3.80 -6.98 28.30
C GLY A 392 3.28 -7.21 29.73
N ASN A 393 3.74 -8.28 30.37
CA ASN A 393 3.42 -8.54 31.78
C ASN A 393 4.04 -7.43 32.67
N ILE A 394 3.24 -6.87 33.59
CA ILE A 394 3.50 -5.62 34.34
C ILE A 394 4.86 -5.61 35.06
N LYS A 395 5.43 -6.78 35.36
CA LYS A 395 6.70 -6.94 36.08
C LYS A 395 7.94 -6.60 35.25
N GLU A 396 7.88 -6.74 33.91
CA GLU A 396 9.00 -6.42 33.01
C GLU A 396 8.94 -4.98 32.48
N ALA A 397 7.74 -4.43 32.34
CA ALA A 397 7.51 -3.08 31.82
C ALA A 397 8.14 -1.96 32.68
N ARG A 398 8.30 -2.17 33.99
CA ARG A 398 8.90 -1.19 34.91
C ARG A 398 10.41 -1.00 34.75
N ARG A 399 11.12 -1.89 34.06
CA ARG A 399 12.57 -1.77 33.84
C ARG A 399 12.95 -1.18 32.47
N LYS A 400 12.00 -1.04 31.53
CA LYS A 400 12.24 -0.62 30.13
C LYS A 400 11.54 0.68 29.72
N SER A 401 10.76 1.30 30.60
CA SER A 401 9.94 2.46 30.24
C SER A 401 10.73 3.73 29.91
N GLU A 402 12.04 3.76 30.15
CA GLU A 402 12.87 4.95 29.95
C GLU A 402 13.39 5.12 28.50
N ASP A 403 13.39 4.06 27.67
CA ASP A 403 14.02 4.08 26.33
C ASP A 403 13.04 4.16 25.14
N VAL A 404 11.73 4.23 25.38
CA VAL A 404 10.73 4.21 24.29
C VAL A 404 10.20 5.62 24.01
N LEU A 405 10.59 6.19 22.86
CA LEU A 405 10.11 7.49 22.42
C LEU A 405 8.56 7.51 22.32
N PRO A 406 7.92 8.63 22.73
CA PRO A 406 6.49 8.77 22.59
C PRO A 406 6.11 8.76 21.10
N VAL A 407 5.19 7.88 20.73
CA VAL A 407 4.63 7.87 19.38
C VAL A 407 3.71 9.09 19.25
N PRO A 408 3.94 10.01 18.29
CA PRO A 408 3.09 11.17 18.12
C PRO A 408 1.66 10.75 17.78
N GLU A 409 0.68 11.35 18.46
CA GLU A 409 -0.73 10.95 18.38
C GLU A 409 -1.29 11.08 16.96
N HIS A 410 -0.94 12.16 16.25
CA HIS A 410 -1.41 12.46 14.90
C HIS A 410 -0.26 12.80 13.96
N LYS A 411 -0.20 12.10 12.82
CA LYS A 411 0.76 12.36 11.74
C LYS A 411 0.15 12.11 10.36
N LEU A 412 0.65 12.86 9.39
CA LEU A 412 0.33 12.69 7.97
C LEU A 412 1.43 11.92 7.24
N ILE A 413 1.01 11.01 6.39
CA ILE A 413 1.84 10.40 5.36
C ILE A 413 1.29 10.92 4.04
N VAL A 414 2.00 11.78 3.33
CA VAL A 414 1.55 12.34 2.06
C VAL A 414 2.34 11.68 0.93
N SER A 415 1.67 11.10 -0.04
CA SER A 415 2.33 10.54 -1.22
C SER A 415 1.41 10.45 -2.44
N ILE A 416 2.04 10.30 -3.60
CA ILE A 416 1.34 9.92 -4.82
C ILE A 416 1.02 8.42 -4.71
N PRO A 417 -0.26 8.00 -4.76
CA PRO A 417 -0.59 6.59 -4.64
C PRO A 417 -0.17 5.82 -5.89
N CYS A 418 0.03 4.51 -5.74
CA CYS A 418 0.16 3.62 -6.88
C CYS A 418 -1.23 3.44 -7.53
N SER A 419 -1.28 3.35 -8.86
CA SER A 419 -2.50 3.08 -9.62
C SER A 419 -2.98 1.64 -9.44
N LEU A 420 -2.10 0.73 -9.01
CA LEU A 420 -2.49 -0.62 -8.61
C LEU A 420 -3.30 -0.54 -7.31
N HIS A 421 -4.44 -1.23 -7.31
CA HIS A 421 -5.39 -1.21 -6.20
C HIS A 421 -4.74 -1.76 -4.92
N SER A 422 -5.08 -1.21 -3.76
CA SER A 422 -4.61 -1.63 -2.43
C SER A 422 -3.10 -1.47 -2.14
N HIS A 423 -2.29 -0.94 -3.06
CA HIS A 423 -0.88 -0.69 -2.79
C HIS A 423 -0.68 0.50 -1.83
N LYS A 424 -0.43 0.17 -0.56
CA LYS A 424 -0.12 1.12 0.51
C LYS A 424 1.33 1.62 0.42
N PRO A 425 1.62 2.86 0.89
CA PRO A 425 2.98 3.36 0.93
C PRO A 425 3.80 2.52 1.92
N PRO A 426 5.06 2.21 1.60
CA PRO A 426 5.95 1.53 2.53
C PRO A 426 6.12 2.34 3.83
N LEU A 427 6.06 1.64 4.97
CA LEU A 427 6.08 2.28 6.28
C LEU A 427 7.42 2.11 7.02
N THR A 428 8.31 1.24 6.54
CA THR A 428 9.54 0.83 7.25
C THR A 428 10.42 2.02 7.63
N GLY A 429 10.57 3.00 6.74
CA GLY A 429 11.37 4.20 7.02
C GLY A 429 10.82 5.04 8.17
N MET A 430 9.51 5.03 8.42
CA MET A 430 8.89 5.75 9.52
C MET A 430 8.93 4.96 10.83
N PHE A 431 8.84 3.63 10.76
CA PHE A 431 8.95 2.79 11.95
C PHE A 431 10.36 2.83 12.55
N LEU A 432 11.40 2.91 11.71
CA LEU A 432 12.77 3.18 12.17
C LEU A 432 12.93 4.54 12.86
N LEU A 433 12.07 5.53 12.58
CA LEU A 433 12.11 6.83 13.26
C LEU A 433 11.49 6.78 14.66
N ILE A 434 10.66 5.79 14.95
CA ILE A 434 9.95 5.64 16.24
C ILE A 434 10.40 4.41 17.03
N SER A 435 11.38 3.65 16.50
CA SER A 435 11.85 2.40 17.09
C SER A 435 13.38 2.33 17.01
N HIS A 436 14.05 2.07 18.14
CA HIS A 436 15.51 2.15 18.28
C HIS A 436 16.31 0.90 17.87
N VAL A 437 15.68 -0.11 17.26
CA VAL A 437 16.29 -1.44 17.09
C VAL A 437 16.19 -1.91 15.64
N SER A 438 17.14 -2.74 15.20
CA SER A 438 17.00 -3.56 13.99
C SER A 438 15.72 -4.41 14.11
N MET A 439 14.66 -4.03 13.38
CA MET A 439 13.33 -4.57 13.62
C MET A 439 13.05 -5.81 12.79
N GLY A 440 12.61 -6.89 13.45
CA GLY A 440 11.83 -7.93 12.78
C GLY A 440 10.45 -7.39 12.45
N CYS A 441 10.13 -7.22 11.17
CA CYS A 441 8.82 -6.77 10.70
C CYS A 441 8.02 -7.94 10.12
N PHE A 442 6.78 -8.10 10.54
CA PHE A 442 5.79 -8.97 9.90
C PHE A 442 4.71 -8.13 9.24
N GLY A 443 4.43 -8.41 7.97
CA GLY A 443 3.34 -7.80 7.22
C GLY A 443 2.28 -8.83 6.89
N LEU A 444 1.02 -8.49 7.15
CA LEU A 444 -0.14 -9.26 6.73
C LEU A 444 -1.02 -8.39 5.83
N GLY A 445 -1.18 -8.78 4.58
CA GLY A 445 -1.91 -8.03 3.56
C GLY A 445 -2.64 -8.92 2.57
N ILE A 446 -3.28 -8.28 1.59
CA ILE A 446 -4.11 -8.89 0.54
C ILE A 446 -3.35 -8.89 -0.78
#